data_AF-A0A923Q6W1-F1
#
_entry.id   AF-A0A923Q6W1-F1
#
_cell.length_a   1.000
_cell.length_b   1.000
_cell.length_c   1.000
_cell.angle_alpha   90.00
_cell.angle_beta   90.00
_cell.angle_gamma   90.00
#
_symmetry.space_group_name_H-M   'P 1'
#
loop_
_entity.id
_entity.type
_entity.pdbx_description
1 polymer ?
#
loop_
_entity_poly.entity_id
_entity_poly.type
_entity_poly.pdbx_seq_one_letter_code
_entity_poly.pdbx_strand_id
1 'polypeptide(L)'
;MSTRIEAHRRIQADPASTALLLAGPSALELWPGVRRVGEVGGRVLIEVAGPAPTAASVTARPPRRTPTAFVSRFAWTGPGLPGTEGVLTLTYAQGAGAPTTRAELVLDSEGLAASQLDEAALAGMAEQFLVNLARAAEARRAA
;
A
#
# COMPACT_ATOMS: atom_id res chain seq x y z
N MET A 1 2.93 -19.55 10.82
CA MET A 1 1.87 -19.63 9.79
C MET A 1 1.78 -18.26 9.16
N SER A 2 1.89 -18.18 7.83
CA SER A 2 1.69 -16.93 7.10
C SER A 2 0.25 -16.86 6.61
N THR A 3 -0.35 -15.67 6.68
CA THR A 3 -1.67 -15.36 6.12
C THR A 3 -1.47 -14.46 4.91
N ARG A 4 -2.19 -14.76 3.84
CA ARG A 4 -2.14 -14.00 2.59
C ARG A 4 -3.43 -13.22 2.41
N ILE A 5 -3.31 -11.92 2.22
CA ILE A 5 -4.43 -11.00 2.00
C ILE A 5 -4.28 -10.41 0.60
N GLU A 6 -5.38 -10.38 -0.15
CA GLU A 6 -5.41 -9.86 -1.51
C GLU A 6 -6.52 -8.83 -1.65
N ALA A 7 -6.19 -7.66 -2.20
CA ALA A 7 -7.14 -6.61 -2.53
C ALA A 7 -6.93 -6.17 -3.97
N HIS A 8 -8.03 -5.88 -4.67
CA HIS A 8 -7.97 -5.44 -6.06
C HIS A 8 -8.87 -4.23 -6.29
N ARG A 9 -8.45 -3.36 -7.20
CA ARG A 9 -9.25 -2.18 -7.57
C ARG A 9 -8.99 -1.73 -8.99
N ARG A 10 -10.03 -1.21 -9.63
CA ARG A 10 -9.92 -0.47 -10.87
C ARG A 10 -9.80 1.02 -10.60
N ILE A 11 -8.84 1.67 -11.26
CA ILE A 11 -8.55 3.10 -11.09
C ILE A 11 -8.68 3.78 -12.44
N GLN A 12 -9.42 4.89 -12.50
CA GLN A 12 -9.64 5.67 -13.73
C GLN A 12 -8.46 6.62 -14.02
N ALA A 13 -7.24 6.10 -13.97
CA ALA A 13 -6.00 6.80 -14.32
C ALA A 13 -5.03 5.83 -14.96
N ASP A 14 -4.00 6.35 -15.65
CA ASP A 14 -2.97 5.50 -16.25
C ASP A 14 -2.02 4.91 -15.16
N PRO A 15 -1.43 3.71 -15.39
CA PRO A 15 -0.59 3.05 -14.40
C PRO A 15 0.69 3.82 -14.06
N ALA A 16 1.23 4.58 -15.01
CA ALA A 16 2.48 5.32 -14.80
C ALA A 16 2.27 6.50 -13.84
N SER A 17 1.23 7.30 -14.08
CA SER A 17 0.82 8.39 -13.18
C SER A 17 0.43 7.88 -11.81
N THR A 18 -0.27 6.74 -11.75
CA THR A 18 -0.61 6.08 -10.48
C THR A 18 0.65 5.64 -9.73
N ALA A 19 1.65 5.08 -10.43
CA ALA A 19 2.91 4.67 -9.84
C ALA A 19 3.73 5.85 -9.28
N LEU A 20 3.63 7.05 -9.87
CA LEU A 20 4.32 8.24 -9.35
C LEU A 20 3.87 8.64 -7.95
N LEU A 21 2.61 8.35 -7.58
CA LEU A 21 2.11 8.59 -6.22
C LEU A 21 2.81 7.72 -5.17
N LEU A 22 3.41 6.62 -5.60
CA LEU A 22 4.12 5.66 -4.74
C LEU A 22 5.63 5.93 -4.66
N ALA A 23 6.14 6.89 -5.44
CA ALA A 23 7.57 7.16 -5.55
C ALA A 23 8.14 8.00 -4.39
N GLY A 24 7.28 8.51 -3.50
CA GLY A 24 7.68 9.38 -2.40
C GLY A 24 7.14 8.94 -1.03
N PRO A 25 7.65 9.53 0.07
CA PRO A 25 7.23 9.19 1.43
C PRO A 25 5.74 9.44 1.72
N SER A 26 5.10 10.33 0.97
CA SER A 26 3.66 10.62 1.07
C SER A 26 2.79 9.41 0.69
N ALA A 27 3.34 8.40 0.02
CA ALA A 27 2.63 7.14 -0.26
C ALA A 27 2.13 6.45 1.03
N LEU A 28 2.79 6.70 2.18
CA LEU A 28 2.37 6.19 3.47
C LEU A 28 1.05 6.80 3.96
N GLU A 29 0.75 8.02 3.56
CA GLU A 29 -0.50 8.71 3.93
C GLU A 29 -1.73 8.11 3.25
N LEU A 30 -1.52 7.26 2.23
CA LEU A 30 -2.59 6.48 1.60
C LEU A 30 -3.06 5.33 2.50
N TRP A 31 -2.26 4.89 3.46
CA TRP A 31 -2.64 3.84 4.40
C TRP A 31 -3.53 4.41 5.51
N PRO A 32 -4.72 3.82 5.76
CA PRO A 32 -5.60 4.31 6.80
C PRO A 32 -4.96 4.15 8.18
N GLY A 33 -5.07 5.18 9.01
CA GLY A 33 -4.55 5.15 10.38
C GLY A 33 -3.02 5.12 10.46
N VAL A 34 -2.29 5.32 9.36
CA VAL A 34 -0.82 5.36 9.37
C VAL A 34 -0.34 6.80 9.28
N ARG A 35 0.57 7.17 10.18
CA ARG A 35 1.21 8.49 10.18
C ARG A 35 2.73 8.34 10.17
N ARG A 36 3.41 9.11 9.32
CA ARG A 36 4.88 9.18 9.34
C ARG A 36 5.34 9.95 10.58
N VAL A 37 6.30 9.39 11.32
CA VAL A 37 6.90 10.04 12.50
C VAL A 37 8.37 10.38 12.31
N GLY A 38 9.07 9.75 11.35
CA GLY A 38 10.46 10.09 11.07
C GLY A 38 11.12 9.14 10.07
N GLU A 39 12.44 9.22 9.99
CA GLU A 39 13.27 8.32 9.16
C GLU A 39 14.60 8.07 9.88
N VAL A 40 15.00 6.80 9.98
CA VAL A 40 16.25 6.39 10.64
C VAL A 40 16.90 5.28 9.82
N GLY A 41 18.14 5.48 9.39
CA GLY A 41 18.91 4.46 8.67
C GLY A 41 18.26 3.96 7.36
N GLY A 42 17.57 4.84 6.62
CA GLY A 42 16.86 4.49 5.38
C GLY A 42 15.55 3.73 5.60
N ARG A 43 15.06 3.66 6.84
CA ARG A 43 13.75 3.11 7.19
C ARG A 43 12.82 4.23 7.61
N VAL A 44 11.59 4.20 7.11
CA VAL A 44 10.58 5.18 7.53
C VAL A 44 9.93 4.69 8.81
N LEU A 45 9.93 5.54 9.83
CA LEU A 45 9.21 5.27 11.06
C LEU A 45 7.78 5.77 10.91
N ILE A 46 6.83 4.90 11.21
CA ILE A 46 5.41 5.20 11.22
C ILE A 46 4.81 4.94 12.60
N GLU A 47 3.71 5.59 12.87
CA GLU A 47 2.79 5.27 13.96
C GLU A 47 1.51 4.73 13.33
N VAL A 48 1.07 3.56 13.81
CA VAL A 48 -0.21 2.96 13.44
C VAL A 48 -1.21 3.31 14.53
N ALA A 49 -2.31 3.93 14.14
CA ALA A 49 -3.41 4.29 15.02
C ALA A 49 -4.11 3.04 15.56
N GLY A 50 -4.48 3.09 16.84
CA GLY A 50 -5.14 2.02 17.56
C GLY A 50 -5.36 2.41 19.02
N PRO A 51 -5.85 1.50 19.87
CA PRO A 51 -6.00 1.76 21.30
C PRO A 51 -4.67 2.16 21.98
N ALA A 52 -3.55 1.64 21.47
CA ALA A 52 -2.20 2.05 21.82
C ALA A 52 -1.41 2.33 20.52
N PRO A 53 -1.13 3.61 20.19
CA PRO A 53 -0.34 3.95 19.02
C PRO A 53 0.99 3.20 19.02
N THR A 54 1.27 2.52 17.91
CA THR A 54 2.40 1.60 17.83
C THR A 54 3.38 2.06 16.77
N ALA A 55 4.65 2.17 17.15
CA ALA A 55 5.72 2.48 16.22
C ALA A 55 6.04 1.27 15.34
N ALA A 56 6.13 1.49 14.03
CA ALA A 56 6.59 0.49 13.07
C ALA A 56 7.66 1.07 12.17
N SER A 57 8.52 0.20 11.66
CA SER A 57 9.52 0.51 10.66
C SER A 57 9.03 -0.01 9.31
N VAL A 58 9.04 0.86 8.29
CA VAL A 58 8.69 0.53 6.92
C VAL A 58 9.93 0.62 6.04
N THR A 59 10.10 -0.39 5.20
CA THR A 59 11.01 -0.35 4.05
C THR A 59 10.18 -0.42 2.78
N ALA A 60 10.42 0.49 1.85
CA ALA A 60 9.74 0.51 0.57
C ALA A 60 10.78 0.64 -0.54
N ARG A 61 10.60 -0.13 -1.61
CA ARG A 61 11.40 0.01 -2.82
C ARG A 61 10.65 0.90 -3.80
N PRO A 62 11.35 1.80 -4.53
CA PRO A 62 10.72 2.57 -5.59
C PRO A 62 9.99 1.64 -6.58
N PRO A 63 8.82 2.06 -7.11
CA PRO A 63 8.10 1.29 -8.12
C PRO A 63 9.02 0.96 -9.30
N ARG A 64 9.07 -0.32 -9.68
CA ARG A 64 9.82 -0.79 -10.84
C ARG A 64 8.87 -1.01 -12.00
N ARG A 65 9.21 -0.43 -13.15
CA ARG A 65 8.54 -0.72 -14.42
C ARG A 65 8.97 -2.09 -14.93
N THR A 66 8.01 -2.92 -15.31
CA THR A 66 8.18 -4.14 -16.09
C THR A 66 7.57 -3.92 -17.50
N PRO A 67 7.71 -4.86 -18.44
CA PRO A 67 7.09 -4.71 -19.75
C PRO A 67 5.56 -4.50 -19.70
N THR A 68 4.89 -5.05 -18.69
CA THR A 68 3.42 -5.08 -18.61
C THR A 68 2.85 -4.39 -17.36
N ALA A 69 3.68 -3.98 -16.41
CA ALA A 69 3.22 -3.47 -15.12
C ALA A 69 4.17 -2.45 -14.47
N PHE A 70 3.69 -1.79 -13.42
CA PHE A 70 4.51 -1.17 -12.39
C PHE A 70 4.36 -1.95 -11.09
N VAL A 71 5.48 -2.34 -10.49
CA VAL A 71 5.50 -3.16 -9.27
C VAL A 71 6.19 -2.41 -8.15
N SER A 72 5.47 -2.15 -7.06
CA SER A 72 6.03 -1.63 -5.81
C SER A 72 6.10 -2.75 -4.78
N ARG A 73 7.19 -2.79 -4.02
CA ARG A 73 7.40 -3.76 -2.94
C ARG A 73 7.76 -3.03 -1.66
N PHE A 74 7.16 -3.43 -0.56
CA PHE A 74 7.43 -2.87 0.75
C PHE A 74 7.32 -3.95 1.82
N ALA A 75 7.83 -3.65 3.00
CA ALA A 75 7.66 -4.47 4.19
C ALA A 75 7.57 -3.58 5.42
N TRP A 76 6.79 -4.00 6.42
CA TRP A 76 6.76 -3.36 7.72
C TRP A 76 6.94 -4.36 8.85
N THR A 77 7.52 -3.87 9.94
CA THR A 77 7.65 -4.60 11.21
C THR A 77 7.53 -3.61 12.37
N GLY A 78 6.93 -4.06 13.47
CA GLY A 78 6.82 -3.25 14.68
C GLY A 78 6.36 -4.09 15.87
N PRO A 79 6.63 -3.66 17.11
CA PRO A 79 6.17 -4.39 18.29
C PRO A 79 4.65 -4.57 18.28
N GLY A 80 4.15 -5.80 18.42
CA GLY A 80 2.70 -6.07 18.44
C GLY A 80 1.99 -5.95 17.08
N LEU A 81 2.70 -5.65 15.99
CA LEU A 81 2.19 -5.68 14.61
C LEU A 81 2.63 -6.98 13.91
N PRO A 82 1.90 -7.48 12.91
CA PRO A 82 2.38 -8.62 12.14
C PRO A 82 3.58 -8.17 11.31
N GLY A 83 4.55 -9.06 11.12
CA GLY A 83 5.57 -8.85 10.11
C GLY A 83 4.93 -9.05 8.75
N THR A 84 4.94 -8.03 7.89
CA THR A 84 4.24 -8.09 6.61
C THR A 84 5.14 -7.66 5.47
N GLU A 85 5.11 -8.45 4.39
CA GLU A 85 5.63 -8.08 3.09
C GLU A 85 4.45 -7.77 2.16
N GLY A 86 4.60 -6.74 1.32
CA GLY A 86 3.56 -6.31 0.41
C GLY A 86 4.07 -6.10 -1.01
N VAL A 87 3.23 -6.49 -1.98
CA VAL A 87 3.45 -6.27 -3.40
C VAL A 87 2.23 -5.59 -4.00
N LEU A 88 2.43 -4.40 -4.55
CA LEU A 88 1.43 -3.69 -5.34
C LEU A 88 1.79 -3.77 -6.82
N THR A 89 0.89 -4.32 -7.63
CA THR A 89 1.03 -4.42 -9.08
C THR A 89 -0.01 -3.54 -9.75
N LEU A 90 0.45 -2.67 -10.65
CA LEU A 90 -0.39 -1.78 -11.45
C LEU A 90 -0.24 -2.16 -12.92
N THR A 91 -1.32 -2.61 -13.55
CA THR A 91 -1.36 -2.98 -14.97
C THR A 91 -2.35 -2.13 -15.74
N TYR A 92 -2.15 -2.01 -17.05
CA TYR A 92 -3.17 -1.42 -17.91
C TYR A 92 -4.41 -2.30 -17.94
N ALA A 93 -5.57 -1.67 -17.85
CA ALA A 93 -6.87 -2.31 -18.02
C ALA A 93 -7.64 -1.63 -19.15
N GLN A 94 -8.51 -2.38 -19.83
CA GLN A 94 -9.30 -1.88 -20.97
C GLN A 94 -10.39 -0.89 -20.53
N GLY A 95 -10.20 0.41 -20.77
CA GLY A 95 -11.20 1.44 -20.46
C GLY A 95 -12.09 1.79 -21.65
N ALA A 96 -13.30 2.31 -21.38
CA ALA A 96 -14.27 2.80 -22.37
C ALA A 96 -13.87 4.15 -23.01
N GLY A 97 -12.58 4.35 -23.36
CA GLY A 97 -12.07 5.55 -24.02
C GLY A 97 -10.98 6.33 -23.27
N ALA A 98 -10.61 5.92 -22.05
CA ALA A 98 -9.52 6.51 -21.28
C ALA A 98 -8.61 5.41 -20.68
N PRO A 99 -7.31 5.70 -20.45
CA PRO A 99 -6.43 4.75 -19.80
C PRO A 99 -6.93 4.44 -18.38
N THR A 100 -7.02 3.15 -18.05
CA THR A 100 -7.43 2.67 -16.73
C THR A 100 -6.38 1.71 -16.19
N THR A 101 -6.29 1.65 -14.87
CA THR A 101 -5.35 0.78 -14.16
C THR A 101 -6.11 -0.31 -13.43
N ARG A 102 -5.60 -1.55 -13.49
CA ARG A 102 -5.93 -2.62 -12.55
C ARG A 102 -4.83 -2.65 -11.49
N ALA A 103 -5.20 -2.35 -10.26
CA ALA A 103 -4.34 -2.39 -9.09
C ALA A 103 -4.60 -3.68 -8.31
N GLU A 104 -3.54 -4.39 -7.98
CA GLU A 104 -3.56 -5.62 -7.19
C GLU A 104 -2.57 -5.49 -6.05
N LEU A 105 -3.06 -5.57 -4.81
CA LEU A 105 -2.26 -5.53 -3.60
C LEU A 105 -2.30 -6.91 -2.95
N VAL A 106 -1.12 -7.49 -2.75
CA VAL A 106 -0.93 -8.72 -1.99
C VAL A 106 -0.13 -8.39 -0.74
N LEU A 107 -0.60 -8.87 0.40
CA LEU A 107 0.11 -8.82 1.68
C LEU A 107 0.32 -10.24 2.20
N ASP A 108 1.58 -10.63 2.38
CA ASP A 108 1.95 -11.88 3.04
C ASP A 108 2.41 -11.51 4.46
N SER A 109 1.65 -11.96 5.47
CA SER A 109 1.81 -11.54 6.87
C SER A 109 2.06 -12.71 7.82
N GLU A 110 3.00 -12.54 8.73
CA GLU A 110 3.34 -13.50 9.77
C GLU A 110 3.02 -12.93 11.16
N GLY A 111 2.60 -13.81 12.07
CA GLY A 111 2.38 -13.44 13.47
C GLY A 111 1.05 -12.72 13.75
N LEU A 112 0.09 -12.73 12.82
CA LEU A 112 -1.23 -12.12 12.99
C LEU A 112 -1.96 -12.59 14.26
N ALA A 113 -1.89 -13.88 14.60
CA ALA A 113 -2.56 -14.43 15.79
C ALA A 113 -2.09 -13.82 17.12
N ALA A 114 -0.87 -13.25 17.16
CA ALA A 114 -0.30 -12.59 18.33
C ALA A 114 -0.24 -11.06 18.17
N SER A 115 -0.83 -10.52 17.10
CA SER A 115 -0.82 -9.10 16.79
C SER A 115 -2.11 -8.42 17.26
N GLN A 116 -2.02 -7.11 17.48
CA GLN A 116 -3.18 -6.23 17.64
C GLN A 116 -3.96 -5.99 16.34
N LEU A 117 -3.36 -6.27 15.18
CA LEU A 117 -4.07 -6.28 13.89
C LEU A 117 -4.46 -7.71 13.59
N ASP A 118 -5.76 -7.96 13.47
CA ASP A 118 -6.27 -9.23 12.96
C ASP A 118 -6.34 -9.21 11.41
N GLU A 119 -6.67 -10.37 10.84
CA GLU A 119 -6.76 -10.55 9.39
C GLU A 119 -7.80 -9.62 8.75
N ALA A 120 -8.95 -9.43 9.40
CA ALA A 120 -10.04 -8.60 8.88
C ALA A 120 -9.68 -7.11 8.86
N ALA A 121 -9.03 -6.63 9.93
CA ALA A 121 -8.52 -5.27 10.01
C ALA A 121 -7.46 -5.04 8.92
N LEU A 122 -6.53 -5.98 8.74
CA LEU A 122 -5.48 -5.84 7.72
C LEU A 122 -6.04 -5.89 6.28
N ALA A 123 -7.05 -6.74 6.03
CA ALA A 123 -7.78 -6.75 4.77
C ALA A 123 -8.50 -5.42 4.51
N GLY A 124 -9.20 -4.88 5.51
CA GLY A 124 -9.84 -3.56 5.42
C GLY A 124 -8.84 -2.43 5.17
N MET A 125 -7.65 -2.49 5.79
CA MET A 125 -6.58 -1.53 5.52
C MET A 125 -6.09 -1.59 4.07
N ALA A 126 -5.92 -2.80 3.52
CA ALA A 126 -5.49 -3.02 2.14
C ALA A 126 -6.50 -2.48 1.12
N GLU A 127 -7.79 -2.76 1.34
CA GLU A 127 -8.87 -2.23 0.51
C GLU A 127 -8.93 -0.71 0.55
N GLN A 128 -8.89 -0.13 1.75
CA GLN A 128 -8.95 1.31 1.94
C GLN A 128 -7.72 2.03 1.38
N PHE A 129 -6.53 1.42 1.46
CA PHE A 129 -5.35 1.92 0.76
C PHE A 129 -5.60 2.03 -0.75
N LEU A 130 -6.19 1.01 -1.38
CA LEU A 130 -6.52 1.08 -2.81
C LEU A 130 -7.60 2.14 -3.10
N VAL A 131 -8.57 2.35 -2.20
CA VAL A 131 -9.54 3.46 -2.29
C VAL A 131 -8.81 4.81 -2.34
N ASN A 132 -7.88 5.03 -1.41
CA ASN A 132 -7.15 6.29 -1.29
C ASN A 132 -6.24 6.51 -2.49
N LEU A 133 -5.55 5.47 -2.96
CA LEU A 133 -4.73 5.52 -4.17
C LEU A 133 -5.57 5.87 -5.40
N ALA A 134 -6.74 5.26 -5.55
CA ALA A 134 -7.64 5.56 -6.66
C ALA A 134 -8.08 7.03 -6.64
N ARG A 135 -8.52 7.52 -5.47
CA ARG A 135 -8.95 8.91 -5.30
C ARG A 135 -7.84 9.89 -5.65
N ALA A 136 -6.62 9.65 -5.18
CA ALA A 136 -5.46 10.51 -5.45
C ALA A 136 -5.10 10.52 -6.95
N ALA A 137 -5.11 9.35 -7.60
CA ALA A 137 -4.78 9.22 -9.01
C ALA A 137 -5.83 9.87 -9.91
N GLU A 138 -7.11 9.68 -9.60
CA GLU A 138 -8.23 10.24 -10.37
C GLU A 138 -8.33 11.76 -10.20
N ALA A 139 -8.08 12.28 -9.00
CA ALA A 139 -8.01 13.72 -8.77
C ALA A 139 -6.89 14.39 -9.59
N ARG A 140 -5.70 13.74 -9.67
CA ARG A 140 -4.57 14.26 -10.45
C ARG A 140 -4.83 14.25 -11.96
N ARG A 141 -5.61 13.30 -12.47
CA ARG A 141 -6.03 13.24 -13.88
C ARG A 141 -7.01 14.35 -14.23
N ALA A 142 -7.86 14.75 -13.29
CA ALA A 142 -8.90 15.76 -13.50
C ALA A 142 -8.39 17.21 -13.41
N ALA A 143 -7.21 17.41 -12.80
CA ALA A 143 -6.52 18.70 -12.70
C ALA A 143 -5.72 19.01 -13.98
#